data_AF-A0A1G3JBF2-F1
#
_entry.id   AF-A0A1G3JBF2-F1
#
_cell.length_a   1.000
_cell.length_b   1.000
_cell.length_c   1.000
_cell.angle_alpha   90.00
_cell.angle_beta   90.00
_cell.angle_gamma   90.00
#
_symmetry.space_group_name_H-M   'P 1'
#
loop_
_entity.id
_entity.type
_entity.pdbx_description
1 polymer ?
#
loop_
_entity_poly.entity_id
_entity_poly.type
_entity_poly.pdbx_seq_one_letter_code
_entity_poly.pdbx_strand_id
1 'polypeptide(L)'
;MIPSPRTDCHWIEFILMARTDKTCMWDVVTTESGVVLGRVKWFGRWRKYSFFPADGTIYETTCLRDIAAFLDEQMSLRRKARS
;
A
#
# COMPACT_ATOMS: atom_id res chain seq x y z
N MET A 1 35.30 5.32 -6.46
CA MET A 1 33.93 5.73 -6.09
C MET A 1 32.99 4.75 -6.76
N ILE A 2 32.54 3.74 -6.02
CA ILE A 2 31.67 2.67 -6.54
C ILE A 2 30.25 3.23 -6.56
N PRO A 3 29.51 3.21 -7.68
CA PRO A 3 28.08 3.49 -7.64
C PRO A 3 27.43 2.31 -6.91
N SER A 4 26.91 2.56 -5.71
CA SER A 4 26.02 1.61 -5.04
C SER A 4 24.79 1.41 -5.94
N PRO A 5 24.47 0.17 -6.38
CA PRO A 5 23.19 -0.07 -6.99
C PRO A 5 22.17 0.03 -5.86
N ARG A 6 21.61 1.22 -5.66
CA ARG A 6 20.28 1.28 -5.05
C ARG A 6 19.31 0.83 -6.13
N THR A 7 19.31 -0.49 -6.37
CA THR A 7 18.14 -1.15 -6.90
C THR A 7 17.09 -0.90 -5.82
N ASP A 8 16.17 0.01 -6.07
CA ASP A 8 14.97 0.16 -5.26
C ASP A 8 14.22 -1.18 -5.34
N CYS A 9 14.62 -2.12 -4.49
CA CYS A 9 14.05 -3.45 -4.35
C CYS A 9 12.70 -3.30 -3.65
N HIS A 10 11.71 -2.82 -4.38
CA HIS A 10 10.34 -2.88 -3.92
C HIS A 10 9.87 -4.33 -4.03
N TRP A 11 9.71 -4.98 -2.89
CA TRP A 11 9.23 -6.36 -2.79
C TRP A 11 7.71 -6.47 -2.96
N ILE A 12 7.02 -5.33 -2.90
CA ILE A 12 5.57 -5.24 -2.97
C ILE A 12 5.12 -4.17 -3.96
N GLU A 13 3.97 -4.41 -4.59
CA GLU A 13 3.28 -3.52 -5.50
C GLU A 13 1.84 -3.27 -5.05
N PHE A 14 1.31 -2.09 -5.35
CA PHE A 14 -0.06 -1.70 -5.02
C PHE A 14 -0.90 -1.63 -6.30
N ILE A 15 -1.80 -2.58 -6.50
CA ILE A 15 -2.65 -2.64 -7.68
C ILE A 15 -4.05 -2.11 -7.33
N LEU A 16 -4.50 -1.06 -8.01
CA LEU A 16 -5.84 -0.50 -7.83
C LEU A 16 -6.91 -1.50 -8.29
N MET A 17 -7.71 -2.00 -7.35
CA MET A 17 -8.78 -2.97 -7.61
C MET A 17 -10.14 -2.33 -7.81
N ALA A 18 -10.46 -1.32 -6.98
CA ALA A 18 -11.74 -0.64 -7.06
C ALA A 18 -11.60 0.82 -6.65
N ARG A 19 -12.43 1.66 -7.27
CA ARG A 19 -12.57 3.07 -6.96
C ARG A 19 -14.05 3.41 -6.85
N THR A 20 -14.42 4.09 -5.78
CA THR A 20 -15.69 4.81 -5.68
C THR A 20 -15.46 6.31 -5.85
N ASP A 21 -16.54 7.09 -5.83
CA ASP A 21 -16.51 8.56 -5.76
C ASP A 21 -15.66 9.09 -4.59
N LYS A 22 -15.56 8.32 -3.50
CA LYS A 22 -14.92 8.75 -2.25
C LYS A 22 -13.65 7.98 -1.93
N THR A 23 -13.58 6.69 -2.20
CA THR A 23 -12.53 5.83 -1.66
C THR A 23 -12.05 4.82 -2.67
N CYS A 24 -10.77 4.50 -2.62
CA CYS A 24 -10.16 3.48 -3.46
C CYS A 24 -9.79 2.24 -2.62
N MET A 25 -9.51 1.15 -3.31
CA MET A 25 -9.11 -0.13 -2.76
C MET A 25 -7.98 -0.69 -3.61
N TRP A 26 -6.91 -1.14 -2.97
CA TRP A 26 -5.73 -1.67 -3.63
C TRP A 26 -5.34 -3.01 -3.06
N ASP A 27 -4.96 -3.94 -3.92
CA ASP A 27 -4.30 -5.17 -3.52
C ASP A 27 -2.80 -4.91 -3.39
N VAL A 28 -2.23 -5.43 -2.31
CA VAL A 28 -0.78 -5.45 -2.08
C VAL A 28 -0.30 -6.81 -2.54
N VAL A 29 0.49 -6.84 -3.60
CA VAL A 29 0.99 -8.07 -4.20
C VAL A 29 2.51 -8.13 -4.12
N THR A 30 3.09 -9.33 -4.08
CA THR A 30 4.54 -9.49 -4.26
C THR A 30 4.94 -9.16 -5.68
N THR A 31 6.06 -8.46 -5.88
CA THR A 31 6.56 -8.14 -7.23
C THR A 31 6.98 -9.37 -8.03
N GLU A 32 7.55 -10.39 -7.38
CA GLU A 32 8.06 -11.57 -8.09
C GLU A 32 6.96 -12.54 -8.53
N SER A 33 5.96 -12.77 -7.70
CA SER A 33 4.97 -13.85 -7.92
C SER A 33 3.53 -13.37 -8.11
N GLY A 34 3.26 -12.07 -7.92
CA GLY A 34 1.90 -11.52 -7.97
C GLY A 34 0.97 -12.01 -6.86
N VAL A 35 1.49 -12.70 -5.84
CA VAL A 35 0.69 -13.22 -4.72
C VAL A 35 0.14 -12.06 -3.90
N VAL A 36 -1.18 -12.08 -3.65
CA VAL A 36 -1.86 -11.09 -2.81
C VAL A 36 -1.48 -11.31 -1.35
N LEU A 37 -0.72 -10.37 -0.81
CA LEU A 37 -0.35 -10.35 0.60
C LEU A 37 -1.45 -9.71 1.44
N GLY A 38 -2.27 -8.82 0.88
CA GLY A 38 -3.31 -8.14 1.62
C GLY A 38 -3.93 -7.02 0.81
N ARG A 39 -4.71 -6.18 1.48
CA ARG A 39 -5.51 -5.15 0.81
C ARG A 39 -5.49 -3.85 1.59
N VAL A 40 -5.20 -2.76 0.91
CA VAL A 40 -5.40 -1.40 1.41
C VAL A 40 -6.81 -0.96 1.06
N LYS A 41 -7.60 -0.57 2.06
CA LYS A 41 -8.95 -0.03 1.86
C LYS A 41 -9.32 0.96 2.95
N TRP A 42 -10.37 1.73 2.70
CA TRP A 42 -10.89 2.67 3.69
C TRP A 42 -11.50 1.94 4.88
N PHE A 43 -10.99 2.21 6.08
CA PHE A 43 -11.59 1.75 7.32
C PHE A 43 -12.48 2.85 7.91
N GLY A 44 -13.79 2.69 7.67
CA GLY A 44 -14.80 3.71 8.00
C GLY A 44 -14.80 4.14 9.46
N ARG A 45 -14.55 3.22 10.40
CA ARG A 45 -14.53 3.51 11.84
C ARG A 45 -13.45 4.52 12.22
N TRP A 46 -12.26 4.41 11.63
CA TRP A 46 -11.15 5.34 11.89
C TRP A 46 -11.10 6.51 10.91
N ARG A 47 -11.92 6.44 9.85
CA ARG A 47 -11.88 7.41 8.74
C ARG A 47 -10.46 7.55 8.18
N LYS A 48 -9.79 6.41 7.98
CA LYS A 48 -8.43 6.33 7.43
C LYS A 48 -8.34 5.17 6.44
N TYR A 49 -7.42 5.26 5.49
CA TYR A 49 -6.96 4.07 4.79
C TYR A 49 -6.21 3.17 5.78
N SER A 50 -6.44 1.87 5.69
CA SER A 50 -5.82 0.88 6.55
C SER A 50 -5.47 -0.35 5.73
N PHE A 51 -4.40 -1.01 6.15
CA PHE A 51 -3.96 -2.25 5.55
C PHE A 51 -4.61 -3.45 6.25
N PHE A 52 -5.15 -4.36 5.46
CA PHE A 52 -5.76 -5.61 5.89
C PHE A 52 -4.91 -6.76 5.34
N PRO A 53 -4.04 -7.36 6.16
CA PRO A 53 -3.19 -8.46 5.72
C PRO A 53 -4.05 -9.68 5.38
N ALA A 54 -3.58 -10.51 4.44
CA ALA A 54 -4.12 -11.84 4.24
C ALA A 54 -3.67 -12.77 5.38
N ASP A 55 -4.44 -13.83 5.64
CA ASP A 55 -4.16 -14.73 6.76
C ASP A 55 -2.79 -15.41 6.62
N GLY A 56 -2.05 -15.50 7.73
CA GLY A 56 -0.74 -16.15 7.77
C GLY A 56 0.39 -15.38 7.05
N THR A 57 0.17 -14.11 6.67
CA THR A 57 1.21 -13.29 6.03
C THR A 57 2.17 -12.68 7.04
N ILE A 58 3.46 -12.67 6.70
CA ILE A 58 4.54 -12.06 7.48
C ILE A 58 5.17 -10.98 6.61
N TYR A 59 5.42 -9.81 7.20
CA TYR A 59 6.04 -8.68 6.51
C TYR A 59 7.39 -8.36 7.13
N GLU A 60 8.36 -8.10 6.26
CA GLU A 60 9.61 -7.47 6.66
C GLU A 60 9.38 -5.98 6.91
N THR A 61 10.26 -5.36 7.70
CA THR A 61 10.24 -3.96 8.09
C THR A 61 10.13 -2.99 6.90
N THR A 62 10.83 -3.26 5.80
CA THR A 62 10.79 -2.44 4.58
C THR A 62 9.41 -2.45 3.95
N CYS A 63 8.80 -3.63 3.76
CA CYS A 63 7.42 -3.75 3.29
C CYS A 63 6.43 -2.98 4.17
N LEU A 64 6.59 -3.06 5.50
CA LEU A 64 5.73 -2.32 6.44
C LEU A 64 5.89 -0.80 6.30
N ARG A 65 7.11 -0.31 6.06
CA ARG A 65 7.38 1.11 5.81
C ARG A 65 6.77 1.57 4.50
N ASP A 66 6.89 0.79 3.44
CA ASP A 66 6.31 1.08 2.13
C ASP A 66 4.78 1.14 2.20
N ILE A 67 4.16 0.18 2.90
CA ILE A 67 2.71 0.19 3.16
C ILE A 67 2.31 1.45 3.95
N ALA A 68 3.03 1.78 5.02
CA ALA A 68 2.72 2.96 5.83
C ALA A 68 2.81 4.26 5.01
N ALA A 69 3.88 4.41 4.22
CA ALA A 69 4.07 5.56 3.34
C ALA A 69 2.93 5.68 2.30
N PHE A 70 2.52 4.55 1.71
CA PHE A 70 1.40 4.51 0.77
C PHE A 70 0.08 4.93 1.43
N LEU A 71 -0.21 4.47 2.65
CA LEU A 71 -1.41 4.87 3.40
C LEU A 71 -1.45 6.39 3.64
N ASP A 72 -0.31 6.98 4.02
CA ASP A 72 -0.20 8.43 4.26
C ASP A 72 -0.39 9.24 2.98
N GLU A 73 0.17 8.78 1.86
CA GLU A 73 -0.05 9.38 0.55
C GLU A 73 -1.54 9.39 0.17
N GLN A 74 -2.21 8.24 0.25
CA GLN A 74 -3.64 8.14 -0.08
C GLN A 74 -4.51 9.00 0.83
N MET A 75 -4.13 9.16 2.10
CA MET A 75 -4.78 10.09 3.02
C MET A 75 -4.58 11.56 2.60
N SER A 76 -3.38 11.93 2.17
CA SER A 76 -3.07 13.27 1.67
C SER A 76 -3.86 13.60 0.39
N LEU A 77 -3.87 12.68 -0.58
CA LEU A 77 -4.63 12.83 -1.82
C LEU A 77 -6.13 13.03 -1.56
N ARG A 78 -6.71 12.23 -0.65
CA ARG A 78 -8.12 12.38 -0.26
C ARG A 78 -8.41 13.71 0.41
N ARG A 79 -7.49 14.24 1.22
CA ARG A 79 -7.63 15.56 1.83
C ARG A 79 -7.63 16.67 0.78
N LYS A 80 -6.71 16.59 -0.20
CA LYS A 80 -6.60 17.56 -1.31
C LYS A 80 -7.85 17.56 -2.19
N ALA A 81 -8.42 16.39 -2.51
CA ALA A 81 -9.64 16.28 -3.32
C ALA A 81 -10.89 16.90 -2.67
N ARG A 82 -10.84 17.23 -1.37
CA ARG A 82 -11.92 17.89 -0.63
C ARG A 82 -11.74 19.40 -0.51
N SER A 83 -10.57 19.92 -0.88
CA SER A 83 -10.19 21.33 -0.73
C SER A 83 -10.34 22.07 -2.06
#